data_AF-A0A382QNY2-F1
#
_entry.id   AF-A0A382QNY2-F1
#
_cell.length_a   1.000
_cell.length_b   1.000
_cell.length_c   1.000
_cell.angle_alpha   90.00
_cell.angle_beta   90.00
_cell.angle_gamma   90.00
#
_symmetry.space_group_name_H-M   'P 1'
#
loop_
_entity.id
_entity.type
_entity.pdbx_description
1 polymer ?
#
loop_
_entity_poly.entity_id
_entity_poly.type
_entity_poly.pdbx_seq_one_letter_code
_entity_poly.pdbx_strand_id
1 'polypeptide(L)'
;MAGIQETKDVLAFVFALSEVSVTAMETGDIGWSDAKNFIDPLKRLGPGIENVEDVLIELQDFDDTEFEELIQFTRDEFGVENLTDDLEVVVEEAINAGVEIMKIIRMFKNS
;
A
#
# COMPACT_ATOMS: atom_id res chain seq x y z
N MET A 1 14.50 12.28 -9.52
CA MET A 1 14.21 10.88 -9.20
C MET A 1 12.70 10.83 -8.98
N ALA A 2 11.98 9.97 -9.67
CA ALA A 2 10.76 9.42 -9.09
C ALA A 2 11.29 8.61 -7.89
N GLY A 3 11.28 9.03 -6.64
CA GLY A 3 10.36 9.91 -5.94
C GLY A 3 9.27 8.98 -5.45
N ILE A 4 9.36 8.52 -4.20
CA ILE A 4 8.72 7.33 -3.60
C ILE A 4 7.18 7.26 -3.62
N GLN A 5 6.56 8.08 -4.46
CA GLN A 5 5.13 8.25 -4.61
C GLN A 5 4.45 6.96 -5.05
N GLU A 6 4.98 6.26 -6.06
CA GLU A 6 4.42 4.98 -6.50
C GLU A 6 4.47 3.93 -5.39
N THR A 7 5.56 3.87 -4.63
CA THR A 7 5.65 3.04 -3.42
C THR A 7 4.61 3.43 -2.37
N LYS A 8 4.43 4.73 -2.10
CA LYS A 8 3.40 5.22 -1.18
C LYS A 8 1.99 4.85 -1.64
N ASP A 9 1.72 4.90 -2.93
CA ASP A 9 0.43 4.53 -3.50
C ASP A 9 0.17 3.02 -3.39
N VAL A 10 1.22 2.19 -3.53
CA VAL A 10 1.15 0.74 -3.25
C VAL A 10 0.85 0.49 -1.77
N LEU A 11 1.55 1.16 -0.85
CA LEU A 11 1.29 1.04 0.58
C LEU A 11 -0.14 1.48 0.92
N ALA A 12 -0.59 2.60 0.38
CA ALA A 12 -1.95 3.10 0.59
C ALA A 12 -3.00 2.10 0.14
N PHE A 13 -2.76 1.43 -0.99
CA PHE A 13 -3.61 0.34 -1.46
C PHE A 13 -3.65 -0.83 -0.48
N VAL A 14 -2.49 -1.27 0.03
CA VAL A 14 -2.38 -2.38 0.99
C VAL A 14 -3.10 -2.08 2.30
N PHE A 15 -2.91 -0.89 2.86
CA PHE A 15 -3.58 -0.47 4.08
C PHE A 15 -5.09 -0.37 3.89
N ALA A 16 -5.55 0.28 2.82
CA ALA A 16 -6.97 0.39 2.54
C ALA A 16 -7.64 -0.98 2.29
N LEU A 17 -6.95 -1.91 1.61
CA LEU A 17 -7.42 -3.28 1.46
C LEU A 17 -7.57 -3.98 2.82
N SER A 18 -6.61 -3.77 3.72
CA SER A 18 -6.60 -4.37 5.05
C SER A 18 -7.73 -3.83 5.92
N GLU A 19 -7.94 -2.52 5.97
CA GLU A 19 -9.04 -1.88 6.71
C GLU A 19 -10.41 -2.36 6.25
N VAL A 20 -10.62 -2.42 4.93
CA VAL A 20 -11.87 -2.91 4.35
C VAL A 20 -12.07 -4.39 4.65
N SER A 21 -11.01 -5.19 4.64
CA SER A 21 -11.10 -6.62 4.98
C SER A 21 -11.49 -6.86 6.43
N VAL A 22 -10.95 -6.08 7.37
CA VAL A 22 -11.32 -6.14 8.79
C VAL A 22 -12.78 -5.69 8.97
N THR A 23 -13.16 -4.57 8.36
CA THR A 23 -14.54 -4.06 8.44
C THR A 23 -15.54 -5.08 7.91
N ALA A 24 -15.27 -5.66 6.73
CA ALA A 24 -16.11 -6.68 6.12
C ALA A 24 -16.28 -7.92 7.00
N MET A 25 -15.20 -8.32 7.71
CA MET A 25 -15.24 -9.45 8.63
C MET A 25 -16.10 -9.15 9.86
N GLU A 26 -15.98 -7.95 10.44
CA GLU A 26 -16.71 -7.56 11.66
C GLU A 26 -18.20 -7.34 11.43
N THR A 27 -18.56 -6.74 10.30
CA THR A 27 -19.95 -6.38 9.98
C THR A 27 -20.65 -7.44 9.11
N GLY A 28 -19.88 -8.32 8.45
CA GLY A 28 -20.38 -9.27 7.47
C GLY A 28 -20.80 -8.64 6.13
N ASP A 29 -20.53 -7.34 5.93
CA ASP A 29 -20.89 -6.58 4.73
C ASP A 29 -19.86 -5.48 4.44
N ILE A 30 -19.69 -5.10 3.17
CA ILE A 30 -18.88 -3.93 2.81
C ILE A 30 -19.84 -2.78 2.53
N GLY A 31 -19.87 -1.81 3.43
CA GLY A 31 -20.68 -0.62 3.26
C GLY A 31 -20.20 0.22 2.09
N TRP A 32 -21.09 1.04 1.54
CA TRP A 32 -20.74 1.95 0.45
C TRP A 32 -19.70 3.01 0.87
N SER A 33 -19.65 3.35 2.15
CA SER A 33 -18.60 4.19 2.75
C SER A 33 -17.22 3.53 2.64
N ASP A 34 -17.15 2.23 2.94
CA ASP A 34 -15.89 1.49 3.05
C ASP A 34 -15.33 1.22 1.65
N ALA A 35 -16.22 0.85 0.72
CA ALA A 35 -15.88 0.75 -0.70
C ALA A 35 -15.36 2.09 -1.26
N LYS A 36 -15.93 3.23 -0.84
CA LYS A 36 -15.47 4.55 -1.27
C LYS A 36 -14.04 4.84 -0.78
N ASN A 37 -13.70 4.45 0.44
CA ASN A 37 -12.35 4.64 1.00
C ASN A 37 -11.31 3.79 0.27
N PHE A 38 -11.70 2.67 -0.34
CA PHE A 38 -10.81 1.83 -1.14
C PHE A 38 -10.62 2.27 -2.59
N ILE A 39 -11.65 2.92 -3.17
CA ILE A 39 -11.63 3.31 -4.59
C ILE A 39 -10.50 4.28 -4.92
N ASP A 40 -10.22 5.24 -4.04
CA ASP A 40 -9.20 6.25 -4.31
C ASP A 40 -7.77 5.66 -4.26
N PRO A 41 -7.38 4.87 -3.25
CA PRO A 41 -6.14 4.08 -3.28
C PRO A 41 -6.03 3.18 -4.51
N LEU A 42 -7.10 2.48 -4.89
CA LEU A 42 -7.11 1.65 -6.10
C LEU A 42 -6.83 2.45 -7.38
N LYS A 43 -7.37 3.67 -7.50
CA LYS A 43 -7.08 4.55 -8.65
C LYS A 43 -5.64 5.04 -8.66
N ARG A 44 -5.10 5.39 -7.48
CA ARG A 44 -3.71 5.85 -7.33
C ARG A 44 -2.69 4.76 -7.73
N LEU A 45 -3.08 3.49 -7.65
CA LEU A 45 -2.26 2.38 -8.14
C LEU A 45 -2.06 2.39 -9.66
N GLY A 46 -2.93 3.03 -10.45
CA GLY A 46 -2.91 3.01 -11.92
C GLY A 46 -1.54 3.31 -12.54
N PRO A 47 -0.91 4.47 -12.24
CA PRO A 47 0.46 4.77 -12.68
C PRO A 47 1.49 3.71 -12.27
N GLY A 48 1.37 3.15 -11.07
CA GLY A 48 2.25 2.09 -10.60
C GLY A 48 2.09 0.79 -11.39
N ILE A 49 0.87 0.48 -11.85
CA ILE A 49 0.61 -0.66 -12.75
C ILE A 49 1.19 -0.40 -14.15
N GLU A 50 1.08 0.83 -14.66
CA GLU A 50 1.66 1.23 -15.95
C GLU A 50 3.18 1.04 -15.95
N ASN A 51 3.85 1.37 -14.85
CA ASN A 51 5.31 1.28 -14.67
C ASN A 51 5.74 0.16 -13.70
N VAL A 52 5.01 -0.96 -13.69
CA VAL A 52 5.17 -2.04 -12.68
C VAL A 52 6.59 -2.57 -12.48
N GLU A 53 7.44 -2.60 -13.51
CA GLU A 53 8.82 -3.07 -13.35
C GLU A 53 9.66 -2.07 -12.53
N ASP A 54 9.49 -0.78 -12.77
CA ASP A 54 10.21 0.27 -12.04
C ASP A 54 9.75 0.32 -10.58
N VAL A 55 8.44 0.20 -10.33
CA VAL A 55 7.87 0.16 -8.98
C VAL A 55 8.32 -1.08 -8.22
N LEU A 56 8.43 -2.25 -8.87
CA LEU A 56 8.93 -3.46 -8.23
C LEU A 56 10.41 -3.35 -7.83
N ILE A 57 11.21 -2.59 -8.58
CA ILE A 57 12.60 -2.28 -8.23
C ILE A 57 12.63 -1.37 -7.01
N GLU A 58 11.85 -0.29 -7.04
CA GLU A 58 11.74 0.67 -5.93
C GLU A 58 11.30 -0.03 -4.63
N LEU A 59 10.25 -0.86 -4.69
CA LEU A 59 9.73 -1.63 -3.55
C LEU A 59 10.75 -2.60 -2.89
N GLN A 60 11.87 -2.86 -3.56
CA GLN A 60 12.91 -3.77 -3.07
C GLN A 60 14.20 -3.07 -2.69
N ASP A 61 14.34 -1.77 -2.99
CA ASP A 61 15.59 -1.02 -2.85
C ASP A 61 15.28 0.40 -2.36
N PHE A 62 15.16 0.53 -1.04
CA PHE A 62 15.02 1.81 -0.35
C PHE A 62 16.30 2.13 0.42
N ASP A 63 16.65 3.41 0.47
CA ASP A 63 17.58 3.89 1.48
C ASP A 63 16.87 4.20 2.82
N ASP A 64 17.67 4.41 3.88
CA ASP A 64 17.14 4.69 5.22
C ASP A 64 16.24 5.94 5.25
N THR A 65 16.51 6.94 4.40
CA THR A 65 15.72 8.18 4.35
C THR A 65 14.37 7.95 3.68
N GLU A 66 14.35 7.17 2.61
CA GLU A 66 13.12 6.77 1.92
C GLU A 66 12.25 5.92 2.85
N PHE A 67 12.85 4.97 3.58
CA PHE A 67 12.11 4.16 4.54
C PHE A 67 11.53 5.00 5.69
N GLU A 68 12.28 5.95 6.25
CA GLU A 68 11.76 6.93 7.22
C GLU A 68 10.59 7.75 6.66
N GLU A 69 10.64 8.13 5.37
CA GLU A 69 9.56 8.85 4.71
C GLU A 69 8.29 7.98 4.55
N LEU A 70 8.43 6.67 4.34
CA LEU A 70 7.31 5.72 4.31
C LEU A 70 6.68 5.51 5.69
N ILE A 71 7.48 5.47 6.76
CA ILE A 71 7.00 5.45 8.14
C ILE A 71 6.20 6.71 8.43
N GLN A 72 6.74 7.88 8.09
CA GLN A 72 6.06 9.15 8.31
C GLN A 72 4.77 9.26 7.51
N PHE A 73 4.78 8.84 6.25
CA PHE A 73 3.58 8.76 5.41
C PHE A 73 2.50 7.85 6.03
N THR A 74 2.91 6.66 6.47
CA THR A 74 1.99 5.66 7.05
C THR A 74 1.35 6.19 8.34
N ARG A 75 2.14 6.89 9.16
CA ARG A 75 1.68 7.60 10.35
C ARG A 75 0.63 8.65 10.00
N ASP A 76 0.95 9.55 9.07
CA ASP A 76 0.12 10.73 8.77
C ASP A 76 -1.20 10.35 8.09
N GLU A 77 -1.21 9.33 7.22
CA GLU A 77 -2.40 8.97 6.43
C GLU A 77 -3.31 7.96 7.13
N PHE A 78 -2.77 7.03 7.91
CA PHE A 78 -3.54 5.89 8.45
C PHE A 78 -3.70 5.91 9.96
N GLY A 79 -2.99 6.79 10.69
CA GLY A 79 -3.16 6.92 12.15
C GLY A 79 -2.89 5.62 12.91
N VAL A 80 -1.93 4.83 12.42
CA VAL A 80 -1.62 3.47 12.89
C VAL A 80 -0.83 3.46 14.20
N GLU A 81 -0.54 4.61 14.82
CA GLU A 81 0.27 4.68 16.04
C GLU A 81 -0.36 3.97 17.23
N ASN A 82 -1.66 3.71 17.18
CA ASN A 82 -2.37 2.98 18.23
C ASN A 82 -2.41 1.46 17.98
N LEU A 83 -1.97 0.99 16.81
CA LEU A 83 -2.03 -0.43 16.42
C LEU A 83 -0.81 -1.22 16.91
N THR A 84 0.33 -0.57 17.06
CA THR A 84 1.61 -1.20 17.39
C THR A 84 2.58 -0.19 18.00
N ASP A 85 3.47 -0.67 18.86
CA ASP A 85 4.62 0.11 19.32
C ASP A 85 5.75 0.16 18.28
N ASP A 86 5.65 -0.65 17.22
CA ASP A 86 6.66 -0.82 16.19
C ASP A 86 6.06 -0.60 14.78
N LEU A 87 6.11 0.66 14.34
CA LEU A 87 5.64 1.06 13.02
C LEU A 87 6.55 0.60 11.89
N GLU A 88 7.84 0.38 12.16
CA GLU A 88 8.80 -0.09 11.16
C GLU A 88 8.34 -1.46 10.64
N VAL A 89 8.03 -2.39 11.56
CA VAL A 89 7.54 -3.72 11.20
C VAL A 89 6.24 -3.66 10.39
N VAL A 90 5.31 -2.76 10.73
CA VAL A 90 4.06 -2.62 9.98
C VAL A 90 4.31 -2.15 8.54
N VAL A 91 5.23 -1.20 8.37
CA VAL A 91 5.60 -0.71 7.04
C VAL A 91 6.32 -1.79 6.25
N GLU A 92 7.25 -2.54 6.86
CA GLU A 92 7.93 -3.66 6.19
C GLU A 92 6.96 -4.75 5.69
N GLU A 93 6.01 -5.15 6.53
CA GLU A 93 5.00 -6.15 6.15
C GLU A 93 4.09 -5.63 5.03
N ALA A 94 3.72 -4.34 5.08
CA ALA A 94 2.92 -3.72 4.03
C ALA A 94 3.71 -3.61 2.70
N ILE A 95 5.00 -3.31 2.74
CA ILE A 95 5.90 -3.33 1.57
C ILE A 95 5.95 -4.75 0.99
N ASN A 96 6.18 -5.77 1.82
CA ASN A 96 6.24 -7.17 1.39
C ASN A 96 4.94 -7.62 0.71
N ALA A 97 3.79 -7.27 1.28
CA ALA A 97 2.49 -7.53 0.66
C ALA A 97 2.34 -6.76 -0.67
N GLY A 98 2.74 -5.49 -0.71
CA GLY A 98 2.76 -4.66 -1.90
C GLY A 98 3.57 -5.27 -3.05
N VAL A 99 4.78 -5.78 -2.75
CA VAL A 99 5.63 -6.49 -3.71
C VAL A 99 4.90 -7.68 -4.34
N GLU A 100 4.28 -8.54 -3.53
CA GLU A 100 3.58 -9.71 -4.03
C GLU A 100 2.33 -9.35 -4.84
N ILE A 101 1.58 -8.33 -4.43
CA ILE A 101 0.44 -7.79 -5.20
C ILE A 101 0.90 -7.28 -6.57
N MET A 102 1.96 -6.47 -6.61
CA MET A 102 2.48 -5.91 -7.87
C MET A 102 3.04 -7.01 -8.78
N LYS A 103 3.67 -8.06 -8.24
CA LYS A 103 4.09 -9.24 -9.02
C LYS A 103 2.89 -9.94 -9.66
N ILE A 104 1.80 -10.13 -8.92
CA ILE A 104 0.57 -10.74 -9.45
C ILE A 104 -0.04 -9.86 -10.54
N ILE A 105 -0.16 -8.54 -10.30
CA ILE A 105 -0.70 -7.60 -11.29
C ILE A 105 0.12 -7.65 -12.59
N ARG A 106 1.45 -7.67 -12.48
CA ARG A 106 2.34 -7.84 -13.64
C ARG A 106 2.00 -9.10 -14.44
N MET A 107 1.73 -10.22 -13.79
CA MET A 107 1.36 -11.46 -14.47
C MET A 107 0.08 -11.31 -15.29
N PHE A 108 -0.92 -10.60 -14.78
CA PHE A 108 -2.18 -10.31 -15.50
C PHE A 108 -2.03 -9.25 -16.59
N LYS A 109 -1.14 -8.26 -16.42
CA LYS A 109 -0.87 -7.25 -17.45
C LYS A 109 -0.19 -7.87 -18.68
N ASN A 110 0.66 -8.87 -18.46
CA ASN A 110 1.45 -9.54 -19.49
C ASN A 110 0.76 -10.83 -20.03
N SER A 111 -0.44 -11.17 -19.57
CA SER A 111 -1.26 -12.29 -20.07
C SER A 111 -2.16 -11.87 -21.23
#